data_AF-A0A258K0B6-F1
#
_entry.id   AF-A0A258K0B6-F1
#
_cell.length_a   1.000
_cell.length_b   1.000
_cell.length_c   1.000
_cell.angle_alpha   90.00
_cell.angle_beta   90.00
_cell.angle_gamma   90.00
#
_symmetry.space_group_name_H-M   'P 1'
#
loop_
_entity.id
_entity.type
_entity.pdbx_description
1 polymer ?
#
loop_
_entity_poly.entity_id
_entity_poly.type
_entity_poly.pdbx_seq_one_letter_code
_entity_poly.pdbx_strand_id
1 'polypeptide(L)'
;MSVEKLQKEKSGNEVKDVKNLKLLPTGKTEEPTDKSKEASAIASIEKFASSAPLTAKERIGRKTLFDEVSKRYEHLEKKSNDLKMFHAGNDKITAKIILKNQAGFEFEVSNSNVIKKVTDTMEEELNILLTEAENEVLTFEI
;
A
#
# COMPACT_ATOMS: atom_id res chain seq x y z
N MET A 1 3.05 42.26 -44.01
CA MET A 1 4.52 42.25 -44.08
C MET A 1 5.00 41.70 -42.75
N SER A 2 5.60 40.52 -42.58
CA SER A 2 6.29 39.61 -43.50
C SER A 2 5.98 38.15 -43.13
N VAL A 3 6.14 37.27 -44.13
CA VAL A 3 5.77 35.85 -44.17
C VAL A 3 7.05 35.04 -44.39
N GLU A 4 7.06 33.76 -43.96
CA GLU A 4 7.89 32.65 -44.50
C GLU A 4 9.42 32.73 -44.27
N LYS A 5 10.22 31.65 -44.10
CA LYS A 5 10.12 30.24 -44.54
C LYS A 5 11.21 29.38 -43.85
N LEU A 6 10.84 28.12 -43.56
CA LEU A 6 11.56 26.82 -43.63
C LEU A 6 13.11 26.79 -43.70
N GLN A 7 13.80 26.01 -42.84
CA GLN A 7 14.12 24.55 -42.91
C GLN A 7 14.94 24.10 -44.13
N LYS A 8 16.11 23.46 -43.89
CA LYS A 8 16.60 22.17 -44.46
C LYS A 8 18.08 21.94 -44.08
N GLU A 9 18.39 20.89 -43.31
CA GLU A 9 18.88 19.55 -43.71
C GLU A 9 20.42 19.44 -43.62
N LYS A 10 20.96 18.67 -42.68
CA LYS A 10 21.18 17.19 -42.65
C LYS A 10 22.41 16.74 -43.47
N SER A 11 23.33 16.05 -42.78
CA SER A 11 24.11 14.87 -43.21
C SER A 11 25.27 14.73 -42.20
N GLY A 12 25.42 13.70 -41.37
CA GLY A 12 25.48 12.26 -41.68
C GLY A 12 26.95 11.82 -41.58
N ASN A 13 27.36 11.14 -40.49
CA ASN A 13 27.70 9.70 -40.42
C ASN A 13 29.01 9.36 -41.20
N GLU A 14 30.08 8.74 -40.68
CA GLU A 14 30.19 7.40 -40.08
C GLU A 14 31.59 7.14 -39.49
N VAL A 15 31.65 6.03 -38.75
CA VAL A 15 32.71 5.37 -37.95
C VAL A 15 33.75 4.60 -38.81
N LYS A 16 34.93 4.32 -38.22
CA LYS A 16 35.85 3.13 -38.30
C LYS A 16 37.32 3.58 -38.37
N ASP A 17 38.37 2.95 -37.81
CA ASP A 17 38.65 1.77 -36.99
C ASP A 17 40.15 1.95 -36.57
N VAL A 18 40.57 1.86 -35.29
CA VAL A 18 41.27 0.72 -34.65
C VAL A 18 42.79 0.86 -34.42
N LYS A 19 43.17 0.59 -33.14
CA LYS A 19 44.46 0.14 -32.55
C LYS A 19 45.64 1.13 -32.44
N ASN A 20 46.01 1.48 -31.19
CA ASN A 20 47.14 0.80 -30.53
C ASN A 20 47.14 0.97 -28.99
N LEU A 21 47.66 -0.06 -28.32
CA LEU A 21 47.59 -0.38 -26.90
C LEU A 21 48.40 0.53 -25.96
N LYS A 22 47.89 0.74 -24.72
CA LYS A 22 48.72 0.71 -23.51
C LYS A 22 47.93 0.43 -22.21
N LEU A 23 48.05 -0.82 -21.76
CA LEU A 23 48.17 -1.34 -20.38
C LEU A 23 47.09 -0.99 -19.33
N LEU A 24 46.35 -2.04 -18.94
CA LEU A 24 45.61 -2.16 -17.68
C LEU A 24 46.55 -2.12 -16.47
N PRO A 25 46.14 -1.53 -15.32
CA PRO A 25 46.62 -1.94 -14.02
C PRO A 25 45.83 -3.17 -13.55
N THR A 26 46.51 -4.31 -13.62
CA THR A 26 46.15 -5.57 -12.96
C THR A 26 46.18 -5.41 -11.43
N GLY A 27 45.05 -5.75 -10.79
CA GLY A 27 44.97 -6.58 -9.59
C GLY A 27 45.62 -6.09 -8.29
N LYS A 28 44.76 -5.72 -7.33
CA LYS A 28 44.81 -6.34 -6.00
C LYS A 28 43.45 -6.95 -5.70
N THR A 29 43.29 -8.20 -6.11
CA THR A 29 42.30 -9.10 -5.54
C THR A 29 42.78 -9.40 -4.13
N GLU A 30 42.31 -8.62 -3.15
CA GLU A 30 42.38 -9.05 -1.76
C GLU A 30 41.37 -10.18 -1.61
N GLU A 31 41.89 -11.40 -1.47
CA GLU A 31 41.10 -12.54 -1.04
C GLU A 31 40.38 -12.16 0.27
N PRO A 32 39.05 -12.29 0.33
CA PRO A 32 38.35 -12.12 1.59
C PRO A 32 38.75 -13.28 2.49
N THR A 33 39.60 -13.00 3.48
CA THR A 33 39.86 -13.86 4.64
C THR A 33 38.57 -14.52 5.09
N ASP A 34 38.57 -15.86 5.21
CA ASP A 34 37.39 -16.70 5.48
C ASP A 34 36.50 -16.22 6.63
N LYS A 35 37.09 -15.52 7.62
CA LYS A 35 36.40 -14.91 8.76
C LYS A 35 35.34 -13.85 8.38
N SER A 36 35.51 -13.15 7.25
CA SER A 36 34.56 -12.12 6.80
C SER A 36 33.32 -12.71 6.13
N LYS A 37 33.42 -13.90 5.54
CA LYS A 37 32.29 -14.61 4.95
C LYS A 37 31.46 -15.32 6.01
N GLU A 38 32.12 -15.91 7.03
CA GLU A 38 31.43 -16.49 8.19
C GLU A 38 30.64 -15.45 8.97
N ALA A 39 31.20 -14.28 9.27
CA ALA A 39 30.49 -13.24 10.01
C ALA A 39 29.23 -12.72 9.27
N SER A 40 29.30 -12.58 7.94
CA SER A 40 28.16 -12.18 7.11
C SER A 40 27.11 -13.29 6.96
N ALA A 41 27.53 -14.56 6.96
CA ALA A 41 26.64 -15.72 6.91
C ALA A 41 25.92 -15.93 8.25
N ILE A 42 26.62 -15.83 9.37
CA ILE A 42 26.05 -15.96 10.72
C ILE A 42 25.02 -14.85 11.00
N ALA A 43 25.31 -13.60 10.63
CA ALA A 43 24.35 -12.49 10.74
C ALA A 43 23.10 -12.66 9.87
N SER A 44 23.24 -13.39 8.76
CA SER A 44 22.11 -13.73 7.88
C SER A 44 21.30 -14.90 8.46
N ILE A 45 21.93 -15.86 9.14
CA ILE A 45 21.28 -17.01 9.80
C ILE A 45 20.52 -16.58 11.06
N GLU A 46 21.05 -15.64 11.86
CA GLU A 46 20.36 -15.10 13.04
C GLU A 46 19.06 -14.36 12.68
N LYS A 47 18.99 -13.73 11.50
CA LYS A 47 17.74 -13.13 10.99
C LYS A 47 16.64 -14.15 10.69
N PHE A 48 16.98 -15.43 10.55
CA PHE A 48 16.04 -16.53 10.35
C PHE A 48 15.96 -17.46 11.56
N ALA A 49 16.48 -17.05 12.72
CA ALA A 49 16.31 -17.79 13.95
C ALA A 49 14.81 -17.85 14.27
N SER A 50 14.20 -19.02 14.02
CA SER A 50 12.79 -19.27 14.32
C SER A 50 12.53 -18.95 15.78
N SER A 51 11.58 -18.05 16.06
CA SER A 51 11.15 -17.79 17.44
C SER A 51 10.75 -19.11 18.09
N ALA A 52 11.05 -19.27 19.38
CA ALA A 52 10.66 -20.45 20.14
C ALA A 52 9.15 -20.75 19.93
N PRO A 53 8.75 -22.03 19.81
CA PRO A 53 7.36 -22.38 19.58
C PRO A 53 6.50 -21.88 20.74
N LEU A 54 5.39 -21.24 20.40
CA LEU A 54 4.43 -20.72 21.37
C LEU A 54 3.84 -21.83 22.22
N THR A 55 3.61 -21.51 23.50
CA THR A 55 2.86 -22.39 24.39
C THR A 55 1.40 -22.48 23.98
N ALA A 56 0.70 -23.55 24.40
CA ALA A 56 -0.73 -23.71 24.13
C ALA A 56 -1.57 -22.53 24.65
N LYS A 57 -1.22 -21.97 25.82
CA LYS A 57 -1.89 -20.81 26.40
C LYS A 57 -1.73 -19.57 25.53
N GLU A 58 -0.54 -19.32 25.02
CA GLU A 58 -0.26 -18.18 24.14
C GLU A 58 -0.98 -18.31 22.80
N ARG A 59 -1.02 -19.52 22.22
CA ARG A 59 -1.79 -19.80 20.99
C ARG A 59 -3.28 -19.55 21.18
N ILE A 60 -3.85 -19.98 22.31
CA ILE A 60 -5.25 -19.69 22.65
C ILE A 60 -5.47 -18.19 22.77
N GLY A 61 -4.56 -17.46 23.43
CA GLY A 61 -4.62 -16.00 23.53
C GLY A 61 -4.56 -15.30 22.16
N ARG A 62 -3.65 -15.72 21.28
CA ARG A 62 -3.53 -15.21 19.91
C ARG A 62 -4.76 -15.49 19.07
N LYS A 63 -5.37 -16.68 19.20
CA LYS A 63 -6.65 -16.98 18.57
C LYS A 63 -7.73 -15.99 19.00
N THR A 64 -7.86 -15.72 20.31
CA THR A 64 -8.86 -14.75 20.80
C THR A 64 -8.64 -13.35 20.22
N LEU A 65 -7.38 -12.91 20.14
CA LEU A 65 -7.03 -11.62 19.54
C LEU A 65 -7.36 -11.61 18.03
N PHE A 66 -7.05 -12.68 17.32
CA PHE A 66 -7.42 -12.83 15.91
C PHE A 66 -8.94 -12.76 15.71
N ASP A 67 -9.72 -13.39 16.59
CA ASP A 67 -11.19 -13.34 16.55
C ASP A 67 -11.69 -11.88 16.71
N GLU A 68 -11.01 -11.03 17.50
CA GLU A 68 -11.36 -9.61 17.65
C GLU A 68 -11.02 -8.77 16.41
N VAL A 69 -9.82 -8.96 15.84
CA VAL A 69 -9.41 -8.30 14.60
C VAL A 69 -10.33 -8.69 13.44
N SER A 70 -10.69 -9.97 13.35
CA SER A 70 -11.63 -10.48 12.35
C SER A 70 -13.01 -9.84 12.47
N LYS A 71 -13.56 -9.72 13.69
CA LYS A 71 -14.84 -9.02 13.93
C LYS A 71 -14.79 -7.55 13.50
N ARG A 72 -13.65 -6.88 13.69
CA ARG A 72 -13.46 -5.50 13.25
C ARG A 72 -13.54 -5.40 11.74
N TYR A 73 -12.84 -6.29 11.02
CA TYR A 73 -12.90 -6.36 9.56
C TYR A 73 -14.33 -6.61 9.05
N GLU A 74 -15.02 -7.62 9.58
CA GLU A 74 -16.42 -7.94 9.20
C GLU A 74 -17.36 -6.77 9.43
N HIS A 75 -17.17 -6.03 10.53
CA HIS A 75 -17.97 -4.84 10.82
C HIS A 75 -17.75 -3.73 9.78
N LEU A 76 -16.50 -3.46 9.42
CA LEU A 76 -16.14 -2.45 8.43
C LEU A 76 -16.62 -2.84 7.03
N GLU A 77 -16.48 -4.11 6.64
CA GLU A 77 -16.99 -4.64 5.38
C GLU A 77 -18.50 -4.46 5.27
N LYS A 78 -19.24 -4.78 6.34
CA LYS A 78 -20.68 -4.55 6.39
C LYS A 78 -21.03 -3.08 6.19
N LYS A 79 -20.31 -2.17 6.83
CA LYS A 79 -20.50 -0.72 6.67
C LYS A 79 -20.18 -0.24 5.25
N SER A 80 -19.17 -0.83 4.62
CA SER A 80 -18.82 -0.53 3.22
C SER A 80 -19.94 -0.95 2.29
N ASN A 81 -20.52 -2.13 2.53
CA ASN A 81 -21.67 -2.61 1.78
C ASN A 81 -22.93 -1.76 2.01
N ASP A 82 -23.20 -1.32 3.24
CA ASP A 82 -24.30 -0.39 3.55
C ASP A 82 -24.15 0.91 2.72
N LEU A 83 -22.94 1.47 2.62
CA LEU A 83 -22.67 2.69 1.85
C LEU A 83 -22.83 2.46 0.33
N LYS A 84 -22.35 1.32 -0.19
CA LYS A 84 -22.56 0.92 -1.59
C LYS A 84 -24.05 0.78 -1.92
N MET A 85 -24.84 0.19 -1.02
CA MET A 85 -26.30 0.10 -1.17
C MET A 85 -26.95 1.48 -1.14
N PHE A 86 -26.49 2.39 -0.29
CA PHE A 86 -26.95 3.78 -0.29
C PHE A 86 -26.69 4.44 -1.65
N HIS A 87 -25.50 4.29 -2.24
CA HIS A 87 -25.20 4.82 -3.58
C HIS A 87 -26.09 4.21 -4.67
N ALA A 88 -26.33 2.90 -4.62
CA ALA A 88 -27.18 2.22 -5.60
C ALA A 88 -28.66 2.64 -5.50
N GLY A 89 -29.15 2.96 -4.30
CA GLY A 89 -30.53 3.38 -4.06
C GLY A 89 -30.77 4.89 -4.14
N ASN A 90 -29.73 5.71 -4.25
CA ASN A 90 -29.84 7.16 -4.24
C ASN A 90 -30.17 7.72 -5.64
N ASP A 91 -31.47 7.87 -5.90
CA ASP A 91 -31.93 8.79 -6.93
C ASP A 91 -31.90 10.21 -6.32
N LYS A 92 -31.04 11.10 -6.86
CA LYS A 92 -30.53 12.38 -6.28
C LYS A 92 -31.60 13.41 -5.83
N ILE A 93 -32.87 13.02 -5.88
CA ILE A 93 -34.08 13.79 -5.64
C ILE A 93 -34.61 13.58 -4.20
N THR A 94 -34.46 12.39 -3.61
CA THR A 94 -35.10 12.05 -2.32
C THR A 94 -34.14 11.63 -1.22
N ALA A 95 -32.84 11.54 -1.51
CA ALA A 95 -31.87 11.13 -0.51
C ALA A 95 -31.71 12.17 0.60
N LYS A 96 -31.59 11.65 1.82
CA LYS A 96 -31.24 12.40 3.01
C LYS A 96 -30.27 11.60 3.87
N ILE A 97 -29.35 12.31 4.51
CA ILE A 97 -28.45 11.75 5.52
C ILE A 97 -28.91 12.28 6.88
N ILE A 98 -29.05 11.37 7.85
CA ILE A 98 -29.34 11.71 9.24
C ILE A 98 -28.16 11.24 10.08
N LEU A 99 -27.45 12.19 10.69
CA LEU A 99 -26.37 11.92 11.64
C LEU A 99 -26.94 12.00 13.06
N LYS A 100 -26.88 10.89 13.78
CA LYS A 100 -27.34 10.80 15.17
C LYS A 100 -26.18 10.48 16.09
N ASN A 101 -26.01 11.27 17.15
CA ASN A 101 -25.01 10.98 18.18
C ASN A 101 -25.62 10.26 19.40
N GLN A 102 -24.77 9.81 20.32
CA GLN A 102 -25.19 9.12 21.55
C GLN A 102 -26.02 10.01 22.50
N ALA A 103 -25.86 11.34 22.41
CA ALA A 103 -26.64 12.30 23.18
C ALA A 103 -28.05 12.53 22.62
N GLY A 104 -28.40 11.88 21.50
CA GLY A 104 -29.70 12.02 20.85
C GLY A 104 -29.84 13.26 19.97
N PHE A 105 -28.75 13.99 19.71
CA PHE A 105 -28.76 15.06 18.71
C PHE A 105 -28.81 14.46 17.31
N GLU A 106 -29.70 15.01 16.48
CA GLU A 106 -29.91 14.61 15.10
C GLU A 106 -29.63 15.79 14.17
N PHE A 107 -28.82 15.54 13.14
CA PHE A 107 -28.50 16.50 12.09
C PHE A 107 -28.90 15.90 10.74
N GLU A 108 -29.84 16.54 10.04
CA GLU A 108 -30.39 16.08 8.77
C GLU A 108 -29.89 16.94 7.60
N VAL A 109 -29.48 16.29 6.51
CA VAL A 109 -29.03 16.94 5.27
C VAL A 109 -29.76 16.31 4.08
N SER A 110 -30.43 17.15 3.30
CA SER A 110 -31.12 16.75 2.05
C SER A 110 -30.51 17.38 0.79
N ASN A 111 -29.45 18.18 0.93
CA ASN A 111 -28.77 18.79 -0.21
C ASN A 111 -27.87 17.77 -0.91
N SER A 112 -28.14 17.48 -2.18
CA SER A 112 -27.43 16.45 -2.95
C SER A 112 -25.91 16.68 -3.08
N ASN A 113 -25.45 17.93 -3.18
CA ASN A 113 -24.02 18.24 -3.22
C ASN A 113 -23.33 17.97 -1.88
N VAL A 114 -24.01 18.30 -0.77
CA VAL A 114 -23.49 18.02 0.57
C VAL A 114 -23.50 16.52 0.84
N ILE A 115 -24.59 15.83 0.51
CA ILE A 115 -24.71 14.37 0.62
C ILE A 115 -23.55 13.71 -0.12
N LYS A 116 -23.30 14.09 -1.37
CA LYS A 116 -22.20 13.55 -2.16
C LYS A 116 -20.85 13.73 -1.46
N LYS A 117 -20.53 14.96 -1.02
CA LYS A 117 -19.26 15.21 -0.32
C LYS A 117 -19.11 14.37 0.95
N VAL A 118 -20.18 14.26 1.73
CA VAL A 118 -20.19 13.46 2.96
C VAL A 118 -19.98 11.97 2.64
N THR A 119 -20.68 11.44 1.64
CA THR A 119 -20.51 10.03 1.25
C THR A 119 -19.14 9.74 0.65
N ASP A 120 -18.60 10.64 -0.18
CA ASP A 120 -17.27 10.48 -0.78
C ASP A 120 -16.20 10.44 0.32
N THR A 121 -16.27 11.33 1.32
CA THR A 121 -15.36 11.30 2.49
C THR A 121 -15.56 10.05 3.36
N MET A 122 -16.81 9.61 3.57
CA MET A 122 -17.08 8.37 4.31
C MET A 122 -16.49 7.15 3.59
N GLU A 123 -16.59 7.10 2.26
CA GLU A 123 -16.04 6.00 1.45
C GLU A 123 -14.52 5.98 1.50
N GLU A 124 -13.87 7.13 1.36
CA GLU A 124 -12.42 7.26 1.45
C GLU A 124 -11.88 6.76 2.79
N GLU A 125 -12.41 7.27 3.90
CA GLU A 125 -12.00 6.87 5.25
C GLU A 125 -12.28 5.39 5.52
N LEU A 126 -13.44 4.89 5.09
CA LEU A 126 -13.80 3.50 5.30
C LEU A 126 -12.91 2.54 4.52
N ASN A 127 -12.49 2.91 3.31
CA ASN A 127 -11.56 2.10 2.51
C ASN A 127 -10.17 2.04 3.15
N ILE A 128 -9.69 3.13 3.75
CA ILE A 128 -8.42 3.14 4.50
C ILE A 128 -8.52 2.17 5.68
N LEU A 129 -9.56 2.32 6.51
CA LEU A 129 -9.76 1.46 7.69
C LEU A 129 -9.95 -0.02 7.33
N LEU A 130 -10.65 -0.30 6.23
CA LEU A 130 -10.85 -1.66 5.75
C LEU A 130 -9.52 -2.27 5.28
N THR A 131 -8.73 -1.52 4.52
CA THR A 131 -7.39 -1.95 4.08
C THR A 131 -6.46 -2.23 5.26
N GLU A 132 -6.48 -1.37 6.28
CA GLU A 132 -5.71 -1.57 7.52
C GLU A 132 -6.17 -2.83 8.26
N ALA A 133 -7.48 -3.01 8.45
CA ALA A 133 -8.03 -4.19 9.10
C ALA A 133 -7.75 -5.48 8.31
N GLU A 134 -7.86 -5.44 6.98
CA GLU A 134 -7.54 -6.58 6.11
C GLU A 134 -6.07 -6.97 6.23
N ASN A 135 -5.16 -5.99 6.18
CA ASN A 135 -3.73 -6.23 6.36
C ASN A 135 -3.43 -6.83 7.75
N GLU A 136 -4.06 -6.33 8.81
CA GLU A 136 -3.92 -6.91 10.15
C GLU A 136 -4.37 -8.37 10.18
N VAL A 137 -5.49 -8.73 9.55
CA VAL A 137 -5.96 -10.12 9.46
C VAL A 137 -4.98 -10.99 8.66
N LEU A 138 -4.53 -10.51 7.49
CA LEU A 138 -3.67 -11.28 6.59
C LEU A 138 -2.26 -11.51 7.13
N THR A 139 -1.73 -10.57 7.93
CA THR A 139 -0.39 -10.65 8.50
C THR A 139 -0.37 -11.24 9.92
N PHE A 140 -1.54 -11.61 10.47
CA PHE A 140 -1.64 -12.14 11.83
C PHE A 140 -1.05 -13.56 11.96
N GLU A 141 -0.15 -13.75 12.92
CA GLU A 141 0.46 -15.04 13.22
C GLU A 141 -0.11 -15.67 14.50
N ILE A 142 -0.68 -16.88 14.40
CA ILE A 142 -1.30 -17.62 15.52
C ILE A 142 -0.33 -18.59 16.21
#